data_AF-A0A257V266-F1
#
_entry.id   AF-A0A257V266-F1
#
_cell.length_a   1.000
_cell.length_b   1.000
_cell.length_c   1.000
_cell.angle_alpha   90.00
_cell.angle_beta   90.00
_cell.angle_gamma   90.00
#
_symmetry.space_group_name_H-M   'P 1'
#
loop_
_entity.id
_entity.type
_entity.pdbx_description
1 polymer ?
#
loop_
_entity_poly.entity_id
_entity_poly.type
_entity_poly.pdbx_seq_one_letter_code
_entity_poly.pdbx_strand_id
1 'polypeptide(L)'
;MALSFQAGSTTGSDEWAVYGSNAAGGFGTTELATGTNNKLVGNLAGNIIGTYRYLDVTALKGNILLAEVDNKVNVPEPGSLALLGTGLIGLGLVLRRRRKTT
;
A
#
# COMPACT_ATOMS: atom_id res chain seq x y z
N MET A 1 2.44 5.79 4.33
CA MET A 1 2.37 5.18 2.99
C MET A 1 3.32 4.00 3.03
N ALA A 2 2.83 2.81 2.73
CA ALA A 2 3.63 1.59 2.78
C ALA A 2 3.41 0.86 1.47
N LEU A 3 4.52 0.48 0.83
CA LEU A 3 4.46 -0.42 -0.31
C LEU A 3 4.49 -1.85 0.23
N SER A 4 3.52 -2.66 -0.20
CA SER A 4 3.50 -4.09 -0.01
C SER A 4 4.00 -4.82 -1.25
N PHE A 5 4.60 -5.99 -1.02
CA PHE A 5 5.08 -6.87 -2.05
C PHE A 5 4.70 -8.31 -1.71
N GLN A 6 4.26 -9.08 -2.69
CA GLN A 6 4.03 -10.50 -2.53
C GLN A 6 4.69 -11.28 -3.66
N ALA A 7 5.56 -12.22 -3.28
CA ALA A 7 5.99 -13.28 -4.18
C ALA A 7 4.87 -14.34 -4.25
N GLY A 8 4.50 -14.77 -5.45
CA GLY A 8 3.52 -15.82 -5.74
C GLY A 8 4.14 -17.17 -6.06
N SER A 9 5.33 -17.48 -5.53
CA SER A 9 6.01 -18.73 -5.81
C SER A 9 5.26 -19.93 -5.20
N THR A 10 5.06 -20.97 -6.00
CA THR A 10 4.43 -22.24 -5.61
C THR A 10 5.43 -23.40 -5.47
N THR A 11 6.67 -23.20 -5.92
CA THR A 11 7.76 -24.19 -5.83
C THR A 11 8.54 -23.96 -4.54
N GLY A 12 8.42 -24.91 -3.59
CA GLY A 12 8.81 -24.75 -2.17
C GLY A 12 10.28 -24.46 -1.83
N SER A 13 11.14 -24.18 -2.81
CA SER A 13 12.56 -23.85 -2.63
C SER A 13 12.99 -22.51 -3.22
N ASP A 14 12.04 -21.65 -3.60
CA ASP A 14 12.37 -20.35 -4.19
C ASP A 14 12.75 -19.33 -3.11
N GLU A 15 13.77 -18.54 -3.41
CA GLU A 15 14.27 -17.48 -2.54
C GLU A 15 14.34 -16.18 -3.33
N TRP A 16 13.97 -15.08 -2.69
CA TRP A 16 13.90 -13.79 -3.34
C TRP A 16 14.33 -12.65 -2.42
N ALA A 17 14.76 -11.57 -3.05
CA ALA A 17 15.09 -10.30 -2.42
C ALA A 17 14.50 -9.13 -3.20
N VAL A 18 14.18 -8.06 -2.48
CA VAL A 18 13.81 -6.77 -3.06
C VAL A 18 14.86 -5.75 -2.65
N TYR A 19 15.40 -5.05 -3.64
CA TYR A 19 16.42 -4.03 -3.45
C TYR A 19 15.92 -2.65 -3.87
N GLY A 20 16.41 -1.61 -3.20
CA GLY A 20 16.16 -0.21 -3.55
C GLY A 20 17.34 0.42 -4.29
N SER A 21 17.06 1.27 -5.26
CA SER A 21 18.06 2.07 -5.98
C SER A 21 17.57 3.49 -6.31
N ASN A 22 18.52 4.41 -6.43
CA ASN A 22 18.32 5.74 -7.01
C ASN A 22 19.13 5.95 -8.30
N ALA A 23 19.94 4.96 -8.69
CA ALA A 23 20.73 4.99 -9.91
C ALA A 23 19.93 4.36 -11.06
N ALA A 24 19.78 5.09 -12.15
CA ALA A 24 19.13 4.55 -13.35
C ALA A 24 20.04 3.52 -14.04
N GLY A 25 19.46 2.43 -14.52
CA GLY A 25 20.17 1.43 -15.33
C GLY A 25 21.10 0.48 -14.57
N GLY A 26 21.11 0.52 -13.23
CA GLY A 26 21.85 -0.42 -12.38
C GLY A 26 20.93 -1.08 -11.37
N PHE A 27 21.25 -2.32 -11.01
CA PHE A 27 20.54 -3.03 -9.94
C PHE A 27 20.80 -2.39 -8.58
N GLY A 28 19.78 -2.36 -7.74
CA GLY A 28 19.84 -1.93 -6.36
C GLY A 28 20.68 -2.87 -5.51
N THR A 29 21.40 -2.27 -4.57
CA THR A 29 22.28 -2.99 -3.65
C THR A 29 21.78 -2.93 -2.21
N THR A 30 20.79 -2.08 -1.92
CA THR A 30 20.22 -1.95 -0.58
C THR A 30 19.03 -2.87 -0.43
N GLU A 31 19.20 -3.94 0.34
CA GLU A 31 18.14 -4.91 0.61
C GLU A 31 17.02 -4.26 1.44
N LEU A 32 15.78 -4.38 0.95
CA LEU A 32 14.58 -3.88 1.60
C LEU A 32 13.73 -5.01 2.18
N ALA A 33 13.77 -6.18 1.56
CA ALA A 33 13.08 -7.37 2.03
C ALA A 33 13.67 -8.63 1.42
N THR A 34 13.59 -9.74 2.17
CA THR A 34 13.87 -11.09 1.69
C THR A 34 12.79 -12.07 2.13
N GLY A 35 12.68 -13.16 1.39
CA GLY A 35 11.77 -14.23 1.72
C GLY A 35 11.95 -15.47 0.88
N THR A 36 11.15 -16.47 1.24
CA THR A 36 11.07 -17.74 0.53
C THR A 36 9.63 -17.96 0.10
N ASN A 37 9.46 -18.67 -1.02
CA ASN A 37 8.16 -19.13 -1.52
C ASN A 37 7.12 -18.00 -1.61
N ASN A 38 5.85 -18.34 -1.39
CA ASN A 38 4.75 -17.39 -1.29
C ASN A 38 4.79 -16.66 0.07
N LYS A 39 5.17 -15.39 0.05
CA LYS A 39 5.21 -14.53 1.25
C LYS A 39 4.81 -13.11 0.90
N LEU A 40 3.86 -12.58 1.67
CA LEU A 40 3.48 -11.18 1.67
C LEU A 40 4.39 -10.40 2.62
N VAL A 41 5.00 -9.35 2.10
CA VAL A 41 5.67 -8.28 2.84
C VAL A 41 4.73 -7.10 2.87
N GLY A 42 4.03 -6.91 3.99
CA GLY A 42 3.04 -5.84 4.12
C GLY A 42 3.62 -4.42 4.18
N ASN A 43 4.94 -4.29 4.41
CA ASN A 43 5.64 -3.02 4.39
C ASN A 43 7.13 -3.27 4.10
N LEU A 44 7.59 -2.97 2.89
CA LEU A 44 9.02 -3.07 2.56
C LEU A 44 9.80 -1.96 3.29
N ALA A 45 10.63 -2.33 4.26
CA ALA A 45 11.61 -1.48 4.94
C ALA A 45 11.11 -0.07 5.39
N GLY A 46 9.80 0.14 5.61
CA GLY A 46 9.26 1.43 6.01
C GLY A 46 8.98 2.39 4.84
N ASN A 47 9.31 3.68 4.99
CA ASN A 47 8.94 4.73 4.02
C ASN A 47 9.87 4.73 2.80
N ILE A 48 9.77 3.69 1.98
CA ILE A 48 10.59 3.56 0.76
C ILE A 48 10.12 4.45 -0.39
N ILE A 49 8.84 4.85 -0.39
CA ILE A 49 8.31 5.81 -1.37
C ILE A 49 8.93 7.19 -1.09
N GLY A 50 9.70 7.70 -2.05
CA GLY A 50 10.46 8.95 -1.93
C GLY A 50 11.89 8.79 -1.43
N THR A 51 12.24 7.61 -0.89
CA THR A 51 13.62 7.26 -0.52
C THR A 51 14.35 6.59 -1.69
N TYR A 52 13.66 5.69 -2.40
CA TYR A 52 14.19 5.01 -3.59
C TYR A 52 13.34 5.34 -4.82
N ARG A 53 14.01 5.48 -5.96
CA ARG A 53 13.38 5.75 -7.27
C ARG A 53 13.06 4.47 -8.04
N TYR A 54 13.86 3.43 -7.81
CA TYR A 54 13.75 2.14 -8.48
C TYR A 54 13.74 1.02 -7.44
N LEU A 55 13.04 -0.06 -7.78
CA LEU A 55 12.99 -1.29 -7.01
C LEU A 55 13.34 -2.45 -7.92
N ASP A 56 14.25 -3.29 -7.47
CA ASP A 56 14.66 -4.50 -8.17
C ASP A 56 14.20 -5.71 -7.39
N VAL A 57 13.48 -6.60 -8.07
CA VAL A 57 13.04 -7.88 -7.50
C VAL A 57 13.91 -8.97 -8.11
N THR A 58 14.66 -9.66 -7.26
CA THR A 58 15.66 -10.65 -7.68
C THR A 58 15.32 -12.01 -7.09
N ALA A 59 15.30 -13.04 -7.96
CA ALA A 59 15.30 -14.42 -7.51
C ALA A 59 16.72 -14.79 -7.07
N LEU A 60 16.92 -15.07 -5.79
CA LEU A 60 18.18 -15.55 -5.24
C LEU A 60 18.35 -17.06 -5.51
N LYS A 61 17.23 -17.78 -5.59
CA LYS A 61 17.19 -19.21 -5.89
C LYS A 61 15.87 -19.57 -6.55
N GLY A 62 15.94 -20.44 -7.56
CA GLY A 62 14.76 -20.89 -8.30
C GLY A 62 14.12 -19.77 -9.11
N ASN A 63 12.78 -19.75 -9.16
CA ASN A 63 12.01 -18.76 -9.92
C ASN A 63 11.17 -17.89 -9.01
N ILE A 64 10.91 -16.65 -9.42
CA ILE A 64 9.98 -15.79 -8.71
C ILE A 64 8.84 -15.36 -9.63
N LEU A 65 7.61 -15.57 -9.18
CA LEU A 65 6.42 -14.96 -9.74
C LEU A 65 6.04 -13.78 -8.86
N LEU A 66 5.83 -12.60 -9.46
CA LEU A 66 5.29 -11.46 -8.73
C LEU A 66 3.77 -11.61 -8.67
N ALA A 67 3.23 -11.76 -7.45
CA ALA A 67 1.78 -11.83 -7.25
C ALA A 67 1.18 -10.44 -7.05
N GLU A 68 1.82 -9.61 -6.22
CA GLU A 68 1.31 -8.29 -5.86
C GLU A 68 2.45 -7.30 -5.64
N VAL A 69 2.24 -6.08 -6.12
CA VAL A 69 2.96 -4.87 -5.71
C VAL A 69 1.90 -3.79 -5.50
N ASP A 70 1.57 -3.50 -4.26
CA ASP A 70 0.53 -2.54 -3.92
C ASP A 70 1.09 -1.41 -3.05
N ASN A 71 0.72 -0.17 -3.37
CA ASN A 71 1.02 0.97 -2.52
C ASN A 71 -0.23 1.30 -1.71
N LYS A 72 -0.35 0.67 -0.55
CA LYS A 72 -1.49 0.88 0.33
C LYS A 72 -1.37 2.26 0.99
N VAL A 73 -1.97 3.24 0.34
CA VAL A 73 -2.20 4.58 0.90
C VAL A 73 -3.44 4.53 1.77
N ASN A 74 -3.25 4.66 3.08
CA ASN A 74 -4.37 4.90 3.98
C ASN A 74 -4.83 6.34 3.74
N VAL A 75 -5.86 6.51 2.91
CA VAL A 75 -6.50 7.80 2.67
C VAL A 75 -7.47 8.02 3.82
N PRO A 76 -7.24 9.01 4.71
CA PRO A 76 -8.22 9.34 5.73
C PRO A 76 -9.57 9.61 5.07
N GLU A 77 -10.65 9.13 5.68
CA GLU A 77 -12.00 9.35 5.17
C GLU A 77 -12.16 10.83 4.80
N PRO A 78 -12.66 11.14 3.59
CA PRO A 78 -12.79 12.52 3.16
C PRO A 78 -13.60 13.32 4.20
N GLY A 79 -13.08 14.47 4.63
CA GLY A 79 -13.83 15.38 5.52
C GLY A 79 -15.19 15.79 4.95
N SER A 80 -15.39 15.63 3.64
CA SER A 80 -16.68 15.78 2.97
C SER A 80 -17.76 14.82 3.47
N LEU A 81 -17.39 13.64 3.98
CA LEU A 81 -18.34 12.68 4.57
C LEU A 81 -18.85 13.19 5.92
N ALA A 82 -17.95 13.73 6.75
CA ALA A 82 -18.32 14.43 7.98
C ALA A 82 -19.16 15.70 7.69
N LEU A 83 -18.80 16.45 6.64
CA LEU A 83 -19.51 17.65 6.23
C LEU A 83 -20.90 17.34 5.67
N LEU A 84 -21.03 16.25 4.89
CA LEU A 84 -22.30 15.72 4.43
C LEU A 84 -23.16 15.27 5.62
N GLY A 85 -22.60 14.50 6.54
CA GLY A 85 -23.32 14.02 7.73
C GLY A 85 -23.82 15.17 8.60
N THR A 86 -22.98 16.15 8.89
CA THR A 86 -23.37 17.34 9.67
C THR A 86 -24.39 18.20 8.93
N GLY A 87 -24.26 18.36 7.60
CA GLY A 87 -25.24 19.04 6.77
C GLY A 87 -26.62 18.36 6.79
N LEU A 88 -26.66 17.04 6.69
CA LEU A 88 -27.90 16.26 6.78
C LEU A 88 -28.56 16.35 8.15
N ILE A 89 -27.77 16.30 9.24
CA ILE A 89 -28.28 16.51 10.60
C ILE A 89 -28.86 17.92 10.73
N GLY A 90 -28.16 18.95 10.24
CA GLY A 90 -28.65 20.34 10.25
C GLY A 90 -29.97 20.50 9.50
N LEU A 91 -30.07 19.94 8.29
CA LEU A 91 -31.29 19.96 7.49
C LEU A 91 -32.45 19.23 8.19
N GLY A 92 -32.18 18.06 8.77
CA GLY A 92 -33.18 17.30 9.54
C GLY A 92 -33.73 18.08 10.74
N LEU A 93 -32.87 18.78 11.47
CA LEU A 93 -33.27 19.64 12.60
C LEU A 93 -34.12 20.83 12.15
N VAL A 94 -33.77 21.47 11.03
CA VAL A 94 -34.55 22.57 10.45
C VAL A 94 -35.94 22.09 10.03
N LEU A 95 -36.03 20.96 9.31
CA LEU A 95 -37.31 20.36 8.90
C LEU A 95 -38.18 19.98 10.10
N ARG A 96 -37.58 19.43 11.17
CA ARG A 96 -38.29 19.10 12.40
C ARG A 96 -38.87 20.32 13.11
N ARG A 97 -38.16 21.45 13.10
CA ARG A 97 -38.65 22.71 13.68
C ARG A 97 -39.84 23.25 12.90
N ARG A 98 -39.76 23.27 11.56
CA ARG A 98 -40.84 23.79 10.71
C ARG A 98 -42.15 23.01 10.87
N ARG A 99 -42.07 21.68 11.01
CA ARG A 99 -43.26 20.83 11.27
C ARG A 99 -43.90 21.00 12.65
N LYS A 100 -43.23 21.63 13.61
CA LYS A 100 -43.82 21.93 14.94
C LYS A 100 -44.47 23.31 15.02
N THR A 101 -44.20 24.19 14.04
CA THR A 101 -44.68 25.58 14.02
C THR A 101 -45.86 25.76 13.05
N THR A 102 -46.30 24.70 12.38
CA THR A 102 -47.52 24.59 11.58
C THR A 102 -48.42 23.56 12.25
#